data_AF-A0A9E4K7E1-F1
#
_entry.id   AF-A0A9E4K7E1-F1
#
_cell.length_a   1.000
_cell.length_b   1.000
_cell.length_c   1.000
_cell.angle_alpha   90.00
_cell.angle_beta   90.00
_cell.angle_gamma   90.00
#
_symmetry.space_group_name_H-M   'P 1'
#
loop_
_entity.id
_entity.type
_entity.pdbx_description
1 polymer ?
#
loop_
_entity_poly.entity_id
_entity_poly.type
_entity_poly.pdbx_seq_one_letter_code
_entity_poly.pdbx_strand_id
1 'polypeptide(L)'
;MESTAYTGSTRWDELVVNRIAINQPLQWLSKGWKDMRDAGRYSLAYGAAIVLISALITYLLYATESQFLLPFLVAGFFLIAPFLGIGLYQMSAHLERGEPLKTCNALEAWKSNHTHISMITGGFLIIMQLWIASNYVLFSLLYEGISPPLDNFFANVFLSEKGRYFTIASIMVGFFFAWWAYMISVITVPILIDRKIDGFTAIRLSVKSVLKNMPAMMLWAFLIVVIVGLGLITYYVGLLIALPLIGHASWHAYRSLVPPS
;
A
#
# COMPACT_ATOMS: atom_id res chain seq x y z
N MET A 1 23.83 -43.99 9.01
CA MET A 1 23.39 -42.93 8.07
C MET A 1 22.40 -42.07 8.81
N GLU A 2 22.90 -41.08 9.56
CA GLU A 2 22.07 -40.12 10.28
C GLU A 2 21.59 -39.04 9.30
N SER A 3 20.27 -38.88 9.23
CA SER A 3 19.60 -37.80 8.55
C SER A 3 19.75 -36.52 9.37
N THR A 4 20.67 -35.65 8.96
CA THR A 4 20.77 -34.28 9.48
C THR A 4 19.60 -33.46 8.92
N ALA A 5 18.50 -33.44 9.67
CA ALA A 5 17.38 -32.55 9.42
C ALA A 5 17.87 -31.09 9.54
N TYR A 6 17.69 -30.33 8.47
CA TYR A 6 17.92 -28.89 8.39
C TYR A 6 17.05 -28.14 9.42
N THR A 7 17.61 -27.78 10.57
CA THR A 7 17.04 -26.82 11.51
C THR A 7 17.56 -25.42 11.17
N GLY A 8 17.03 -24.84 10.09
CA GLY A 8 17.33 -23.48 9.64
C GLY A 8 16.14 -22.52 9.72
N SER A 9 15.16 -22.76 10.59
CA SER A 9 14.09 -21.78 10.83
C SER A 9 14.54 -20.83 11.93
N THR A 10 14.90 -19.60 11.58
CA THR A 10 14.95 -18.48 12.55
C THR A 10 13.66 -18.51 13.38
N ARG A 11 13.80 -18.72 14.70
CA ARG A 11 12.66 -18.73 15.62
C ARG A 11 12.05 -17.34 15.66
N TRP A 12 10.74 -17.26 15.44
CA TRP A 12 9.93 -16.04 15.53
C TRP A 12 10.13 -15.25 16.82
N ASP A 13 10.55 -15.94 17.86
CA ASP A 13 10.80 -15.43 19.21
C ASP A 13 11.92 -14.37 19.24
N GLU A 14 12.78 -14.31 18.21
CA GLU A 14 13.93 -13.39 18.14
C GLU A 14 13.63 -12.04 17.44
N LEU A 15 12.52 -11.93 16.70
CA LEU A 15 12.21 -10.70 15.96
C LEU A 15 11.56 -9.65 16.87
N VAL A 16 12.43 -8.79 17.42
CA VAL A 16 12.04 -7.66 18.28
C VAL A 16 11.54 -6.49 17.43
N VAL A 17 10.33 -6.02 17.72
CA VAL A 17 9.81 -4.76 17.17
C VAL A 17 10.35 -3.60 17.99
N ASN A 18 11.02 -2.64 17.36
CA ASN A 18 11.55 -1.45 18.03
C ASN A 18 10.45 -0.46 18.43
N ARG A 19 10.71 0.33 19.48
CA ARG A 19 9.97 1.58 19.71
C ARG A 19 10.63 2.71 18.92
N ILE A 20 9.86 3.52 18.22
CA ILE A 20 10.35 4.62 17.41
C ILE A 20 9.76 5.95 17.88
N ALA A 21 10.45 7.05 17.56
CA ALA A 21 9.95 8.39 17.81
C ALA A 21 8.78 8.75 16.87
N ILE A 22 7.92 9.68 17.30
CA ILE A 22 6.74 10.10 16.52
C ILE A 22 7.15 10.72 15.17
N ASN A 23 8.27 11.44 15.13
CA ASN A 23 8.79 12.10 13.93
C ASN A 23 9.62 11.19 13.01
N GLN A 24 9.80 9.91 13.36
CA GLN A 24 10.54 8.94 12.54
C GLN A 24 10.04 8.84 11.07
N PRO A 25 8.72 8.95 10.77
CA PRO A 25 8.23 8.94 9.40
C PRO A 25 8.81 10.03 8.49
N LEU A 26 9.16 11.19 9.04
CA LEU A 26 9.82 12.26 8.27
C LEU A 26 11.25 11.86 7.88
N GLN A 27 11.93 11.10 8.73
CA GLN A 27 13.24 10.55 8.41
C GLN A 27 13.13 9.45 7.35
N TRP A 28 12.08 8.64 7.38
CA TRP A 28 11.82 7.64 6.33
C TRP A 28 11.62 8.29 4.96
N LEU A 29 10.85 9.39 4.90
CA LEU A 29 10.70 10.17 3.67
C LEU A 29 12.03 10.77 3.20
N SER A 30 12.84 11.32 4.11
CA SER A 30 14.16 11.86 3.75
C SER A 30 15.10 10.78 3.18
N LYS A 31 15.14 9.60 3.82
CA LYS A 31 15.90 8.45 3.31
C LYS A 31 15.32 7.92 1.99
N GLY A 32 14.01 7.84 1.87
CA GLY A 32 13.34 7.43 0.63
C GLY A 32 13.61 8.40 -0.53
N TRP A 33 13.69 9.70 -0.24
CA TRP A 33 14.08 10.72 -1.22
C TRP A 33 15.54 10.58 -1.65
N LYS A 34 16.43 10.24 -0.72
CA LYS A 34 17.82 9.90 -1.05
C LYS A 34 17.88 8.68 -1.97
N ASP A 35 17.24 7.58 -1.61
CA ASP A 35 17.22 6.36 -2.42
C ASP A 35 16.64 6.60 -3.82
N MET A 36 15.57 7.40 -3.92
CA MET A 36 14.97 7.75 -5.21
C MET A 36 15.96 8.53 -6.10
N ARG A 37 16.76 9.44 -5.52
CA ARG A 37 17.81 10.17 -6.25
C ARG A 37 18.97 9.26 -6.65
N ASP A 38 19.39 8.38 -5.75
CA ASP A 38 20.52 7.46 -5.98
C ASP A 38 20.16 6.39 -7.01
N ALA A 39 18.91 5.91 -7.03
CA ALA A 39 18.38 5.02 -8.06
C ALA A 39 18.01 5.75 -9.36
N GLY A 40 17.73 7.05 -9.29
CA GLY A 40 17.51 7.95 -10.41
C GLY A 40 16.50 7.41 -11.43
N ARG A 41 16.99 7.04 -12.61
CA ARG A 41 16.15 6.57 -13.72
C ARG A 41 15.36 5.29 -13.41
N TYR A 42 15.86 4.41 -12.54
CA TYR A 42 15.18 3.15 -12.24
C TYR A 42 13.88 3.40 -11.47
N SER A 43 13.94 4.26 -10.45
CA SER A 43 12.78 4.68 -9.66
C SER A 43 11.80 5.51 -10.47
N LEU A 44 12.28 6.44 -11.30
CA LEU A 44 11.41 7.26 -12.15
C LEU A 44 10.74 6.43 -13.26
N ALA A 45 11.43 5.45 -13.86
CA ALA A 45 10.82 4.55 -14.82
C ALA A 45 9.69 3.72 -14.18
N TYR A 46 9.86 3.32 -12.92
CA TYR A 46 8.82 2.63 -12.16
C TYR A 46 7.58 3.50 -11.96
N GLY A 47 7.76 4.75 -11.52
CA GLY A 47 6.67 5.73 -11.40
C GLY A 47 6.01 6.01 -12.75
N ALA A 48 6.80 6.21 -13.80
CA ALA A 48 6.32 6.48 -15.16
C ALA A 48 5.47 5.34 -15.70
N ALA A 49 5.87 4.08 -15.49
CA ALA A 49 5.09 2.92 -15.91
C ALA A 49 3.68 2.95 -15.28
N ILE A 50 3.58 3.25 -13.98
CA ILE A 50 2.29 3.35 -13.30
C ILE A 50 1.45 4.50 -13.87
N VAL A 51 2.05 5.69 -14.02
CA VAL A 51 1.34 6.85 -14.59
C VAL A 51 0.82 6.56 -16.00
N LEU A 52 1.65 5.97 -16.87
CA LEU A 52 1.28 5.66 -18.24
C LEU A 52 0.18 4.60 -18.30
N ILE A 53 0.27 3.54 -17.49
CA ILE A 53 -0.75 2.50 -17.43
C ILE A 53 -2.07 3.08 -16.91
N SER A 54 -2.03 3.85 -15.82
CA SER A 54 -3.22 4.51 -15.27
C SER A 54 -3.86 5.47 -16.27
N ALA A 55 -3.05 6.32 -16.94
CA ALA A 55 -3.54 7.25 -17.95
C ALA A 55 -4.14 6.53 -19.16
N LEU A 56 -3.51 5.45 -19.63
CA LEU A 56 -4.01 4.63 -20.73
C LEU A 56 -5.36 3.99 -20.39
N ILE A 57 -5.48 3.38 -19.20
CA ILE A 57 -6.74 2.78 -18.75
C ILE A 57 -7.83 3.84 -18.66
N THR A 58 -7.54 4.99 -18.04
CA THR A 58 -8.49 6.10 -17.96
C THR A 58 -8.91 6.57 -19.35
N TYR A 59 -7.97 6.76 -20.28
CA TYR A 59 -8.26 7.13 -21.67
C TYR A 59 -9.17 6.10 -22.36
N LEU A 60 -8.89 4.80 -22.22
CA LEU A 60 -9.70 3.73 -22.80
C LEU A 60 -11.13 3.71 -22.24
N LEU A 61 -11.29 3.98 -20.94
CA LEU A 61 -12.63 4.09 -20.34
C LEU A 61 -13.44 5.27 -20.89
N TYR A 62 -12.79 6.42 -21.12
CA TYR A 62 -13.45 7.55 -21.80
C TYR A 62 -13.79 7.21 -23.25
N ALA A 63 -12.88 6.57 -23.98
CA ALA A 63 -13.09 6.19 -25.38
C ALA A 63 -14.20 5.14 -25.57
N THR A 64 -14.52 4.36 -24.52
CA THR A 64 -15.56 3.32 -24.52
C THR A 64 -16.81 3.73 -23.73
N GLU A 65 -16.93 5.01 -23.37
CA GLU A 65 -18.03 5.56 -22.54
C GLU A 65 -18.25 4.84 -21.19
N SER A 66 -17.26 4.07 -20.74
CA SER A 66 -17.29 3.23 -19.53
C SER A 66 -16.70 3.96 -18.32
N GLN A 67 -16.81 5.29 -18.28
CA GLN A 67 -16.30 6.14 -17.19
C GLN A 67 -16.85 5.79 -15.81
N PHE A 68 -18.00 5.10 -15.75
CA PHE A 68 -18.58 4.61 -14.49
C PHE A 68 -17.68 3.61 -13.75
N LEU A 69 -16.70 3.00 -14.45
CA LEU A 69 -15.73 2.07 -13.87
C LEU A 69 -14.54 2.75 -13.17
N LEU A 70 -14.32 4.05 -13.40
CA LEU A 70 -13.17 4.78 -12.82
C LEU A 70 -13.08 4.68 -11.28
N PRO A 71 -14.17 4.88 -10.51
CA PRO A 71 -14.10 4.73 -9.05
C PRO A 71 -13.68 3.33 -8.60
N PHE A 72 -14.11 2.29 -9.32
CA PHE A 72 -13.74 0.90 -9.03
C PHE A 72 -12.27 0.63 -9.32
N LEU A 73 -11.69 1.25 -10.35
CA LEU A 73 -10.25 1.16 -10.61
C LEU A 73 -9.43 1.86 -9.53
N VAL A 74 -9.86 3.02 -9.07
CA VAL A 74 -9.21 3.72 -7.94
C VAL A 74 -9.26 2.85 -6.68
N ALA A 75 -10.39 2.20 -6.40
CA ALA A 75 -10.50 1.24 -5.30
C ALA A 75 -9.61 0.00 -5.52
N GLY A 76 -9.57 -0.55 -6.74
CA GLY A 76 -8.74 -1.69 -7.10
C GLY A 76 -7.24 -1.41 -7.02
N PHE A 77 -6.82 -0.15 -7.17
CA PHE A 77 -5.43 0.25 -6.95
C PHE A 77 -4.97 -0.07 -5.52
N PHE A 78 -5.83 0.07 -4.50
CA PHE A 78 -5.50 -0.31 -3.12
C PHE A 78 -5.18 -1.80 -2.98
N LEU A 79 -5.84 -2.66 -3.76
CA LEU A 79 -5.60 -4.10 -3.71
C LEU A 79 -4.21 -4.47 -4.20
N ILE A 80 -3.72 -3.77 -5.22
CA ILE A 80 -2.44 -4.06 -5.87
C ILE A 80 -1.27 -3.23 -5.34
N ALA A 81 -1.55 -2.13 -4.63
CA ALA A 81 -0.55 -1.16 -4.19
C ALA A 81 0.64 -1.77 -3.42
N PRO A 82 0.45 -2.73 -2.50
CA PRO A 82 1.58 -3.35 -1.80
C PRO A 82 2.54 -4.09 -2.74
N PHE A 83 2.05 -4.58 -3.88
CA PHE A 83 2.85 -5.27 -4.90
C PHE A 83 3.54 -4.29 -5.86
N LEU A 84 2.92 -3.14 -6.12
CA LEU A 84 3.58 -2.03 -6.82
C LEU A 84 4.80 -1.51 -6.03
N GLY A 85 4.91 -1.81 -4.74
CA GLY A 85 6.11 -1.46 -3.96
C GLY A 85 7.30 -2.40 -4.15
N ILE A 86 7.10 -3.64 -4.64
CA ILE A 86 8.13 -4.71 -4.59
C ILE A 86 9.46 -4.27 -5.21
N GLY A 87 9.41 -3.70 -6.42
CA GLY A 87 10.60 -3.25 -7.12
C GLY A 87 11.33 -2.13 -6.36
N LEU A 88 10.58 -1.20 -5.79
CA LEU A 88 11.12 -0.08 -5.02
C LEU A 88 11.75 -0.55 -3.70
N TYR A 89 11.13 -1.52 -3.02
CA TYR A 89 11.68 -2.14 -1.82
C TYR A 89 13.01 -2.82 -2.11
N GLN A 90 13.09 -3.60 -3.19
CA GLN A 90 14.35 -4.22 -3.61
C GLN A 90 15.42 -3.22 -3.98
N MET A 91 15.07 -2.12 -4.66
CA MET A 91 16.03 -1.07 -4.99
C MET A 91 16.62 -0.46 -3.71
N SER A 92 15.79 -0.11 -2.73
CA SER A 92 16.26 0.37 -1.42
C SER A 92 17.10 -0.67 -0.68
N ALA A 93 16.72 -1.95 -0.77
CA ALA A 93 17.48 -3.05 -0.16
C ALA A 93 18.89 -3.18 -0.76
N HIS A 94 19.03 -3.10 -2.09
CA HIS A 94 20.33 -3.10 -2.77
C HIS A 94 21.15 -1.86 -2.40
N LEU A 95 20.53 -0.67 -2.38
CA LEU A 95 21.19 0.57 -1.99
C LEU A 95 21.70 0.51 -0.54
N GLU A 96 20.90 -0.03 0.40
CA GLU A 96 21.32 -0.24 1.79
C GLU A 96 22.53 -1.19 1.89
N ARG A 97 22.59 -2.23 1.05
CA ARG A 97 23.71 -3.19 1.00
C ARG A 97 24.90 -2.72 0.16
N GLY A 98 24.81 -1.58 -0.51
CA GLY A 98 25.84 -1.10 -1.45
C GLY A 98 25.95 -1.94 -2.72
N GLU A 99 24.90 -2.68 -3.08
CA GLU A 99 24.86 -3.54 -4.26
C GLU A 99 24.39 -2.77 -5.52
N PRO A 100 24.84 -3.15 -6.72
CA PRO A 100 24.47 -2.46 -7.95
C PRO A 100 23.02 -2.71 -8.34
N LEU A 101 22.26 -1.65 -8.64
CA LEU A 101 20.86 -1.78 -9.07
C LEU A 101 20.64 -2.56 -10.38
N LYS A 102 21.68 -2.77 -11.19
CA LYS A 102 21.59 -3.57 -12.43
C LYS A 102 21.24 -5.04 -12.16
N THR A 103 21.53 -5.55 -10.97
CA THR A 103 21.18 -6.92 -10.56
C THR A 103 19.80 -7.00 -9.93
N CYS A 104 19.10 -5.86 -9.76
CA CYS A 104 17.78 -5.83 -9.18
C CYS A 104 16.74 -6.40 -10.16
N ASN A 105 16.18 -7.56 -9.82
CA ASN A 105 15.14 -8.21 -10.61
C ASN A 105 13.82 -8.27 -9.82
N ALA A 106 12.92 -7.32 -10.11
CA ALA A 106 11.59 -7.24 -9.51
C ALA A 106 10.74 -8.48 -9.78
N LEU A 107 10.91 -9.10 -10.95
CA LEU A 107 10.17 -10.28 -11.35
C LEU A 107 10.58 -11.52 -10.55
N GLU A 108 11.85 -11.60 -10.16
CA GLU A 108 12.42 -12.73 -9.44
C GLU A 108 12.01 -12.74 -7.97
N ALA A 109 11.98 -11.58 -7.28
CA ALA A 109 11.43 -11.50 -5.93
C ALA A 109 9.94 -11.85 -5.87
N TRP A 110 9.19 -11.49 -6.90
CA TRP A 110 7.78 -11.86 -6.95
C TRP A 110 7.63 -13.38 -7.05
N LYS A 111 8.40 -14.03 -7.94
CA LYS A 111 8.39 -15.49 -8.09
C LYS A 111 8.84 -16.24 -6.84
N SER A 112 9.88 -15.76 -6.15
CA SER A 112 10.42 -16.43 -4.97
C SER A 112 9.44 -16.46 -3.78
N ASN A 113 8.55 -15.47 -3.69
CA ASN A 113 7.61 -15.31 -2.57
C ASN A 113 6.13 -15.39 -2.98
N HIS A 114 5.83 -15.89 -4.18
CA HIS A 114 4.49 -15.83 -4.78
C HIS A 114 3.38 -16.42 -3.89
N THR A 115 3.64 -17.48 -3.13
CA THR A 115 2.67 -18.10 -2.22
C THR A 115 2.25 -17.18 -1.06
N HIS A 116 3.21 -16.50 -0.44
CA HIS A 116 2.90 -15.58 0.67
C HIS A 116 2.30 -14.27 0.16
N ILE A 117 2.76 -13.82 -1.00
CA ILE A 117 2.23 -12.67 -1.73
C ILE A 117 0.75 -12.92 -2.11
N SER A 118 0.42 -14.08 -2.67
CA SER A 118 -0.95 -14.42 -3.07
C SER A 118 -1.89 -14.56 -1.88
N MET A 119 -1.42 -15.10 -0.75
CA MET A 119 -2.17 -15.15 0.50
C MET A 119 -2.56 -13.75 0.98
N ILE A 120 -1.63 -12.79 0.94
CA ILE A 120 -1.90 -11.39 1.31
C ILE A 120 -2.87 -10.75 0.33
N THR A 121 -2.72 -10.99 -0.97
CA THR A 121 -3.68 -10.53 -2.00
C THR A 121 -5.08 -11.04 -1.68
N GLY A 122 -5.23 -12.32 -1.32
CA GLY A 122 -6.50 -12.91 -0.89
C GLY A 122 -7.10 -12.21 0.33
N GLY A 123 -6.26 -11.86 1.32
CA GLY A 123 -6.68 -11.09 2.49
C GLY A 123 -7.22 -9.71 2.14
N PHE A 124 -6.52 -8.96 1.27
CA PHE A 124 -7.03 -7.65 0.82
C PHE A 124 -8.27 -7.77 -0.06
N LEU A 125 -8.39 -8.81 -0.88
CA LEU A 125 -9.60 -9.09 -1.64
C LEU A 125 -10.79 -9.24 -0.69
N ILE A 126 -10.66 -10.04 0.38
CA ILE A 126 -11.72 -10.20 1.37
C ILE A 126 -12.07 -8.85 2.03
N ILE A 127 -11.08 -8.07 2.45
CA ILE A 127 -11.30 -6.74 3.02
C ILE A 127 -12.04 -5.83 2.04
N MET A 128 -11.64 -5.83 0.77
CA MET A 128 -12.27 -5.04 -0.28
C MET A 128 -13.73 -5.47 -0.50
N GLN A 129 -14.02 -6.77 -0.53
CA GLN A 129 -15.38 -7.29 -0.65
C GLN A 129 -16.25 -6.92 0.55
N LEU A 130 -15.71 -6.99 1.77
CA LEU A 130 -16.42 -6.57 2.98
C LEU A 130 -16.68 -5.06 2.97
N TRP A 131 -15.74 -4.25 2.49
CA TRP A 131 -15.91 -2.81 2.34
C TRP A 131 -16.99 -2.46 1.31
N ILE A 132 -16.99 -3.12 0.15
CA ILE A 132 -18.03 -2.95 -0.89
C ILE A 132 -19.40 -3.34 -0.33
N ALA A 133 -19.51 -4.52 0.30
CA ALA A 133 -20.75 -4.99 0.90
C ALA A 133 -21.26 -4.02 1.98
N SER A 134 -20.35 -3.49 2.81
CA SER A 134 -20.70 -2.51 3.84
C SER A 134 -21.24 -1.21 3.23
N ASN A 135 -20.61 -0.69 2.17
CA ASN A 135 -21.08 0.52 1.50
C ASN A 135 -22.41 0.32 0.77
N TYR A 136 -22.64 -0.86 0.21
CA TYR A 136 -23.94 -1.21 -0.38
C TYR A 136 -25.06 -1.15 0.68
N VAL A 137 -24.83 -1.75 1.86
CA VAL A 137 -25.78 -1.71 2.98
C VAL A 137 -25.98 -0.27 3.46
N LEU A 138 -24.91 0.51 3.63
CA LEU A 138 -25.02 1.92 4.02
C LEU A 138 -25.83 2.74 3.02
N PHE A 139 -25.58 2.55 1.72
CA PHE A 139 -26.31 3.26 0.68
C PHE A 139 -27.80 2.89 0.72
N SER A 140 -28.13 1.60 0.87
CA SER A 140 -29.51 1.13 0.96
C SER A 140 -30.26 1.62 2.21
N LEU A 141 -29.58 1.86 3.33
CA LEU A 141 -30.21 2.24 4.60
C LEU A 141 -30.25 3.75 4.82
N LEU A 142 -29.26 4.49 4.32
CA LEU A 142 -29.03 5.89 4.68
C LEU A 142 -29.22 6.87 3.52
N TYR A 143 -29.31 6.41 2.27
CA TYR A 143 -29.55 7.27 1.13
C TYR A 143 -31.03 7.22 0.72
N GLU A 144 -31.74 8.32 0.95
CA GLU A 144 -33.15 8.48 0.58
C GLU A 144 -33.26 9.26 -0.74
N GLY A 145 -33.41 8.54 -1.87
CA GLY A 145 -33.60 9.15 -3.19
C GLY A 145 -33.42 8.18 -4.35
N ILE A 146 -33.91 8.57 -5.54
CA ILE A 146 -33.55 7.88 -6.79
C ILE A 146 -32.05 8.12 -7.02
N SER A 147 -31.29 7.06 -7.28
CA SER A 147 -29.86 7.18 -7.56
C SER A 147 -29.61 8.21 -8.66
N PRO A 148 -28.88 9.30 -8.35
CA PRO A 148 -28.61 10.34 -9.33
C PRO A 148 -27.79 9.80 -10.50
N PRO A 149 -27.93 10.38 -11.70
CA PRO A 149 -27.07 10.06 -12.83
C PRO A 149 -25.59 10.30 -12.47
N LEU A 150 -24.70 9.58 -13.15
CA LEU A 150 -23.27 9.50 -12.81
C LEU A 150 -22.54 10.85 -12.89
N ASP A 151 -23.00 11.73 -13.78
CA ASP A 151 -22.47 13.08 -13.99
C ASP A 151 -22.51 13.95 -12.72
N ASN A 152 -23.56 13.78 -11.90
CA ASN A 152 -23.76 14.52 -10.66
C ASN A 152 -23.79 13.61 -9.41
N PHE A 153 -23.47 12.32 -9.57
CA PHE A 153 -23.56 11.33 -8.49
C PHE A 153 -22.75 11.76 -7.27
N PHE A 154 -21.48 12.13 -7.47
CA PHE A 154 -20.58 12.47 -6.37
C PHE A 154 -21.10 13.66 -5.56
N ALA A 155 -21.49 14.74 -6.23
CA ALA A 155 -22.02 15.94 -5.57
C ALA A 155 -23.33 15.64 -4.82
N ASN A 156 -24.26 14.91 -5.46
CA ASN A 156 -25.57 14.62 -4.88
C ASN A 156 -25.52 13.60 -3.74
N VAL A 157 -24.58 12.65 -3.77
CA VAL A 157 -24.48 11.60 -2.75
C VAL A 157 -23.56 12.00 -1.61
N PHE A 158 -22.44 12.65 -1.89
CA PHE A 158 -21.41 12.93 -0.88
C PHE A 158 -21.36 14.38 -0.37
N LEU A 159 -21.86 15.35 -1.15
CA LEU A 159 -21.77 16.77 -0.78
C LEU A 159 -23.13 17.40 -0.46
N SER A 160 -24.23 16.72 -0.78
CA SER A 160 -25.57 17.22 -0.50
C SER A 160 -25.99 17.00 0.96
N GLU A 161 -26.92 17.82 1.43
CA GLU A 161 -27.50 17.65 2.76
C GLU A 161 -28.22 16.30 2.93
N LYS A 162 -28.89 15.83 1.87
CA LYS A 162 -29.58 14.53 1.85
C LYS A 162 -28.60 13.36 2.02
N GLY A 163 -27.40 13.49 1.47
CA GLY A 163 -26.35 12.49 1.56
C GLY A 163 -25.52 12.52 2.84
N ARG A 164 -25.78 13.44 3.78
CA ARG A 164 -24.90 13.70 4.93
C ARG A 164 -24.67 12.46 5.80
N TYR A 165 -25.73 11.75 6.17
CA TYR A 165 -25.60 10.56 7.04
C TYR A 165 -24.86 9.42 6.33
N PHE A 166 -25.21 9.17 5.07
CA PHE A 166 -24.49 8.22 4.22
C PHE A 166 -22.99 8.58 4.14
N THR A 167 -22.67 9.85 3.89
CA THR A 167 -21.29 10.34 3.76
C THR A 167 -20.46 10.10 5.03
N ILE A 168 -20.99 10.51 6.19
CA ILE A 168 -20.30 10.32 7.47
C ILE A 168 -20.09 8.83 7.74
N ALA A 169 -21.12 8.01 7.53
CA ALA A 169 -21.04 6.57 7.73
C ALA A 169 -20.03 5.91 6.78
N SER A 170 -20.03 6.27 5.49
CA SER A 170 -19.08 5.77 4.50
C SER A 170 -17.64 6.18 4.80
N ILE A 171 -17.41 7.39 5.33
CA ILE A 171 -16.07 7.82 5.78
C ILE A 171 -15.61 6.97 6.97
N MET A 172 -16.48 6.74 7.97
CA MET A 172 -16.14 5.93 9.15
C MET A 172 -15.85 4.47 8.77
N VAL A 173 -16.69 3.87 7.94
CA VAL A 173 -16.49 2.50 7.43
C VAL A 173 -15.25 2.42 6.56
N GLY A 174 -15.03 3.40 5.69
CA GLY A 174 -13.81 3.51 4.88
C GLY A 174 -12.55 3.58 5.74
N PHE A 175 -12.55 4.44 6.77
CA PHE A 175 -11.46 4.54 7.74
C PHE A 175 -11.21 3.21 8.45
N PHE A 176 -12.27 2.54 8.93
CA PHE A 176 -12.15 1.25 9.61
C PHE A 176 -11.44 0.20 8.74
N PHE A 177 -11.90 0.01 7.49
CA PHE A 177 -11.28 -0.98 6.60
C PHE A 177 -9.88 -0.56 6.14
N ALA A 178 -9.66 0.73 5.85
CA ALA A 178 -8.33 1.25 5.49
C ALA A 178 -7.33 1.07 6.64
N TRP A 179 -7.76 1.31 7.88
CA TRP A 179 -6.92 1.13 9.06
C TRP A 179 -6.51 -0.32 9.27
N TRP A 180 -7.46 -1.25 9.14
CA TRP A 180 -7.16 -2.68 9.21
C TRP A 180 -6.24 -3.14 8.08
N ALA A 181 -6.53 -2.74 6.84
CA ALA A 181 -5.67 -3.02 5.68
C ALA A 181 -4.26 -2.47 5.90
N TYR A 182 -4.12 -1.26 6.43
CA TYR A 182 -2.83 -0.65 6.76
C TYR A 182 -2.08 -1.45 7.84
N MET A 183 -2.76 -1.79 8.95
CA MET A 183 -2.15 -2.56 10.04
C MET A 183 -1.56 -3.89 9.60
N ILE A 184 -2.26 -4.62 8.74
CA ILE A 184 -1.80 -5.93 8.26
C ILE A 184 -0.76 -5.83 7.14
N SER A 185 -0.56 -4.66 6.52
CA SER A 185 0.20 -4.54 5.27
C SER A 185 1.47 -3.71 5.35
N VAL A 186 1.50 -2.69 6.21
CA VAL A 186 2.45 -1.57 6.11
C VAL A 186 3.92 -1.98 6.03
N ILE A 187 4.30 -3.07 6.69
CA ILE A 187 5.67 -3.63 6.60
C ILE A 187 5.70 -5.09 6.13
N THR A 188 4.55 -5.69 5.86
CA THR A 188 4.43 -7.13 5.55
C THR A 188 5.18 -7.48 4.26
N VAL A 189 4.98 -6.73 3.18
CA VAL A 189 5.64 -7.01 1.89
C VAL A 189 7.16 -6.76 1.96
N PRO A 190 7.66 -5.63 2.49
CA PRO A 190 9.10 -5.44 2.69
C PRO A 190 9.76 -6.56 3.50
N ILE A 191 9.13 -7.02 4.58
CA ILE A 191 9.67 -8.11 5.40
C ILE A 191 9.75 -9.41 4.60
N LEU A 192 8.69 -9.77 3.85
CA LEU A 192 8.66 -11.02 3.07
C LEU A 192 9.71 -11.06 1.95
N ILE A 193 10.10 -9.90 1.43
CA ILE A 193 11.16 -9.81 0.43
C ILE A 193 12.53 -9.95 1.09
N ASP A 194 12.72 -9.35 2.28
CA ASP A 194 14.02 -9.34 2.97
C ASP A 194 14.29 -10.64 3.75
N ARG A 195 13.25 -11.30 4.26
CA ARG A 195 13.38 -12.44 5.18
C ARG A 195 12.57 -13.63 4.71
N LYS A 196 13.14 -14.83 4.91
CA LYS A 196 12.48 -16.12 4.65
C LYS A 196 11.50 -16.46 5.77
N ILE A 197 10.40 -15.74 5.82
CA ILE A 197 9.36 -15.88 6.83
C ILE A 197 7.99 -16.12 6.20
N ASP A 198 7.10 -16.84 6.88
CA ASP A 198 5.72 -17.03 6.43
C ASP A 198 4.88 -15.74 6.51
N GLY A 199 3.86 -15.66 5.66
CA GLY A 199 2.96 -14.51 5.55
C GLY A 199 2.17 -14.18 6.82
N PHE A 200 1.72 -15.17 7.61
CA PHE A 200 1.01 -14.90 8.86
C PHE A 200 1.91 -14.24 9.89
N THR A 201 3.18 -14.64 9.94
CA THR A 201 4.09 -14.00 10.87
C THR A 201 4.51 -12.62 10.42
N ALA A 202 4.68 -12.39 9.11
CA ALA A 202 4.87 -11.04 8.57
C ALA A 202 3.69 -10.11 8.95
N ILE A 203 2.45 -10.58 8.79
CA ILE A 203 1.24 -9.85 9.21
C ILE A 203 1.25 -9.57 10.72
N ARG A 204 1.59 -10.56 11.56
CA ARG A 204 1.68 -10.39 13.02
C ARG A 204 2.72 -9.33 13.40
N LEU A 205 3.88 -9.32 12.74
CA LEU A 205 4.91 -8.30 12.95
C LEU A 205 4.43 -6.91 12.52
N SER A 206 3.69 -6.81 11.41
CA SER A 206 3.09 -5.56 10.95
C SER A 206 2.09 -5.00 11.97
N VAL A 207 1.14 -5.83 12.42
CA VAL A 207 0.15 -5.45 13.44
C VAL A 207 0.84 -5.04 14.74
N LYS A 208 1.80 -5.84 15.23
CA LYS A 208 2.59 -5.54 16.45
C LYS A 208 3.35 -4.23 16.32
N SER A 209 3.91 -3.93 15.14
CA SER A 209 4.63 -2.69 14.86
C SER A 209 3.73 -1.47 14.92
N VAL A 210 2.52 -1.58 14.36
CA VAL A 210 1.53 -0.50 14.42
C VAL A 210 1.01 -0.27 15.83
N LEU A 211 0.60 -1.32 16.54
CA LEU A 211 0.10 -1.21 17.91
C LEU A 211 1.16 -0.67 18.89
N LYS A 212 2.43 -1.08 18.74
CA LYS A 212 3.52 -0.63 19.62
C LYS A 212 3.93 0.82 19.38
N ASN A 213 3.71 1.35 18.18
CA ASN A 213 4.17 2.67 17.73
C ASN A 213 3.04 3.54 17.16
N MET A 214 1.85 3.46 17.76
CA MET A 214 0.62 4.07 17.24
C MET A 214 0.77 5.49 16.72
N PRO A 215 1.30 6.47 17.47
CA PRO A 215 1.37 7.85 16.99
C PRO A 215 2.25 8.03 15.74
N ALA A 216 3.41 7.37 15.72
CA ALA A 216 4.30 7.40 14.55
C ALA A 216 3.65 6.74 13.33
N MET A 217 2.93 5.64 13.54
CA MET A 217 2.29 4.89 12.46
C MET A 217 1.02 5.56 11.95
N MET A 218 0.30 6.32 12.78
CA MET A 218 -0.78 7.22 12.34
C MET A 218 -0.23 8.36 11.49
N LEU A 219 0.86 9.00 11.92
CA LEU A 219 1.53 10.03 11.12
C LEU A 219 1.98 9.46 9.77
N TRP A 220 2.55 8.26 9.77
CA TRP A 220 2.97 7.61 8.52
C TRP A 220 1.80 7.33 7.58
N ALA A 221 0.68 6.77 8.08
CA ALA A 221 -0.53 6.56 7.30
C ALA A 221 -1.06 7.88 6.71
N PHE A 222 -1.10 8.95 7.52
CA PHE A 222 -1.51 10.27 7.07
C PHE A 222 -0.60 10.82 5.95
N LEU A 223 0.72 10.71 6.09
CA LEU A 223 1.68 11.14 5.07
C LEU A 223 1.50 10.38 3.76
N ILE A 224 1.28 9.06 3.81
CA ILE A 224 0.99 8.25 2.62
C ILE A 224 -0.26 8.79 1.92
N VAL A 225 -1.36 8.98 2.66
CA VAL A 225 -2.65 9.46 2.10
C VAL A 225 -2.48 10.83 1.46
N VAL A 226 -1.79 11.76 2.12
CA VAL A 226 -1.56 13.11 1.58
C VAL A 226 -0.68 13.07 0.33
N ILE A 227 0.46 12.37 0.38
CA ILE A 227 1.43 12.35 -0.74
C ILE A 227 0.83 11.64 -1.96
N VAL A 228 0.21 10.48 -1.78
CA VAL A 228 -0.44 9.74 -2.87
C VAL A 228 -1.69 10.47 -3.35
N GLY A 229 -2.49 11.03 -2.45
CA GLY A 229 -3.68 11.82 -2.79
C GLY A 229 -3.36 13.05 -3.64
N LEU A 230 -2.32 13.80 -3.28
CA LEU A 230 -1.82 14.91 -4.10
C LEU A 230 -1.36 14.40 -5.48
N GLY A 231 -0.67 13.25 -5.53
CA GLY A 231 -0.28 12.63 -6.79
C GLY A 231 -1.46 12.26 -7.69
N LEU A 232 -2.55 11.75 -7.11
CA LEU A 232 -3.78 11.41 -7.84
C LEU A 232 -4.48 12.66 -8.40
N ILE A 233 -4.64 13.72 -7.58
CA ILE A 233 -5.36 14.95 -7.97
C ILE A 233 -4.65 15.69 -9.11
N THR A 234 -3.32 15.55 -9.23
CA THR A 234 -2.54 16.08 -10.37
C THR A 234 -2.68 15.26 -11.66
N TYR A 235 -3.83 14.60 -11.87
CA TYR A 235 -4.10 13.72 -13.00
C TYR A 235 -3.02 12.63 -13.16
N TYR A 236 -2.70 11.96 -12.04
CA TYR A 236 -1.66 10.94 -11.90
C TYR A 236 -0.22 11.43 -12.07
N VAL A 237 0.05 12.62 -12.62
CA VAL A 237 1.42 13.09 -12.92
C VAL A 237 2.30 13.09 -11.66
N GLY A 238 1.77 13.54 -10.52
CA GLY A 238 2.49 13.54 -9.25
C GLY A 238 2.82 12.15 -8.73
N LEU A 239 2.15 11.08 -9.20
CA LEU A 239 2.49 9.69 -8.85
C LEU A 239 3.85 9.26 -9.39
N LEU A 240 4.36 9.94 -10.43
CA LEU A 240 5.73 9.75 -10.94
C LEU A 240 6.77 9.89 -9.83
N ILE A 241 6.51 10.77 -8.86
CA ILE A 241 7.39 11.04 -7.72
C ILE A 241 6.84 10.40 -6.44
N ALA A 242 5.54 10.53 -6.20
CA ALA A 242 4.91 10.07 -4.96
C ALA A 242 5.09 8.56 -4.72
N LEU A 243 4.88 7.73 -5.74
CA LEU A 243 4.95 6.27 -5.56
C LEU A 243 6.39 5.78 -5.33
N PRO A 244 7.40 6.19 -6.11
CA PRO A 244 8.78 5.87 -5.78
C PRO A 244 9.20 6.34 -4.39
N LEU A 245 8.87 7.57 -4.03
CA LEU A 245 9.19 8.13 -2.71
C LEU A 245 8.60 7.29 -1.57
N ILE A 246 7.30 6.99 -1.63
CA ILE A 246 6.63 6.18 -0.61
C ILE A 246 7.15 4.75 -0.59
N GLY A 247 7.42 4.14 -1.74
CA GLY A 247 7.99 2.80 -1.82
C GLY A 247 9.35 2.71 -1.13
N HIS A 248 10.28 3.62 -1.47
CA HIS A 248 11.59 3.66 -0.83
C HIS A 248 11.49 3.98 0.68
N ALA A 249 10.65 4.95 1.06
CA ALA A 249 10.44 5.28 2.47
C ALA A 249 9.85 4.11 3.27
N SER A 250 8.98 3.29 2.67
CA SER A 250 8.39 2.12 3.33
C SER A 250 9.43 1.04 3.64
N TRP A 251 10.48 0.91 2.82
CA TRP A 251 11.64 0.07 3.16
C TRP A 251 12.31 0.56 4.46
N HIS A 252 12.57 1.86 4.56
CA HIS A 252 13.16 2.45 5.79
C HIS A 252 12.24 2.37 7.01
N ALA A 253 10.93 2.42 6.81
CA ALA A 253 9.94 2.17 7.85
C ALA A 253 10.07 0.74 8.40
N TYR A 254 10.10 -0.26 7.51
CA TYR A 254 10.37 -1.65 7.86
C TYR A 254 11.67 -1.79 8.66
N ARG A 255 12.80 -1.30 8.14
CA ARG A 255 14.12 -1.45 8.77
C ARG A 255 14.22 -0.77 10.14
N SER A 256 13.50 0.33 10.34
CA SER A 256 13.45 1.02 11.63
C SER A 256 12.62 0.26 12.67
N LEU A 257 11.51 -0.37 12.23
CA LEU A 257 10.59 -1.11 13.08
C LEU A 257 11.10 -2.51 13.43
N VAL A 258 11.76 -3.18 12.47
CA VAL A 258 12.28 -4.54 12.60
C VAL A 258 13.75 -4.53 12.14
N PRO A 259 14.70 -4.36 13.07
CA PRO A 259 16.11 -4.18 12.74
C PRO A 259 16.74 -5.44 12.14
N PRO A 260 17.81 -5.32 11.34
CA PRO A 260 18.60 -6.48 10.89
C PRO A 260 19.04 -7.33 12.08
N SER A 261 19.03 -8.64 11.86
CA SER A 261 19.61 -9.62 12.77
C SER A 261 21.13 -9.50 12.83
#